data_AF-A0A3D4PH15-F1
#
_entry.id   AF-A0A3D4PH15-F1
#
_cell.length_a   1.000
_cell.length_b   1.000
_cell.length_c   1.000
_cell.angle_alpha   90.00
_cell.angle_beta   90.00
_cell.angle_gamma   90.00
#
_symmetry.space_group_name_H-M   'P 1'
#
loop_
_entity.id
_entity.type
_entity.pdbx_description
1 polymer ?
#
loop_
_entity_poly.entity_id
_entity_poly.type
_entity_poly.pdbx_seq_one_letter_code
_entity_poly.pdbx_strand_id
1 'polypeptide(L)'
;MGVIVLSNQPNIVLDQHFYPRHTHLFSELLESVEWDERIQARKTASFGTPYDYSQLSYDVAEMLPCLVDVAECLKERLDISFNNCLLNLYETGKNTMGFHSDDISKLLPGTGVAIVSLGNERTITFRSTDQLTYVEFTLKPGSLLYMDNNVQNNWMHAIKKQSSAQPRISLTWRAIP
;
A
#
# COMPACT_ATOMS: atom_id res chain seq x y z
N MET A 1 23.91 -28.37 -2.04
CA MET A 1 23.72 -27.49 -3.21
C MET A 1 22.23 -27.22 -3.33
N GLY A 2 21.74 -26.13 -2.71
CA GLY A 2 20.34 -25.75 -2.82
C GLY A 2 20.14 -25.03 -4.15
N VAL A 3 19.25 -25.55 -4.99
CA VAL A 3 18.80 -24.83 -6.19
C VAL A 3 18.01 -23.63 -5.69
N ILE A 4 18.59 -22.43 -5.79
CA ILE A 4 17.83 -21.20 -5.64
C ILE A 4 16.93 -21.13 -6.86
N VAL A 5 15.67 -21.50 -6.70
CA VAL A 5 14.65 -21.20 -7.70
C VAL A 5 14.46 -19.69 -7.64
N LEU A 6 15.14 -18.96 -8.51
CA LEU A 6 14.86 -17.55 -8.74
C LEU A 6 13.45 -17.50 -9.33
N SER A 7 12.44 -17.14 -8.51
CA SER A 7 11.12 -16.87 -9.07
C SER A 7 11.23 -15.62 -9.93
N ASN A 8 10.77 -15.69 -11.17
CA ASN A 8 10.81 -14.55 -12.10
C ASN A 8 9.82 -13.43 -11.71
N GLN A 9 9.11 -13.56 -10.58
CA GLN A 9 8.13 -12.60 -10.09
C GLN A 9 7.98 -12.69 -8.57
N PRO A 10 7.59 -11.59 -7.89
CA PRO A 10 7.26 -11.60 -6.47
C PRO A 10 6.01 -12.45 -6.20
N ASN A 11 6.01 -13.19 -5.09
CA ASN A 11 4.83 -13.96 -4.66
C ASN A 11 3.81 -13.02 -3.99
N ILE A 12 2.88 -12.50 -4.78
CA ILE A 12 1.86 -11.53 -4.33
C ILE A 12 0.46 -12.13 -4.38
N VAL A 13 -0.46 -11.56 -3.61
CA VAL A 13 -1.90 -11.73 -3.85
C VAL A 13 -2.41 -10.45 -4.48
N LEU A 14 -2.95 -10.54 -5.70
CA LEU A 14 -3.54 -9.41 -6.43
C LEU A 14 -5.00 -9.74 -6.76
N ASP A 15 -5.92 -8.96 -6.19
CA ASP A 15 -7.36 -9.05 -6.46
C ASP A 15 -7.83 -7.73 -7.05
N GLN A 16 -8.21 -7.75 -8.33
CA GLN A 16 -8.59 -6.54 -9.07
C GLN A 16 -10.02 -6.07 -8.81
N HIS A 17 -10.82 -6.84 -8.06
CA HIS A 17 -12.22 -6.55 -7.78
C HIS A 17 -12.53 -6.64 -6.28
N PHE A 18 -11.55 -6.34 -5.44
CA PHE A 18 -11.60 -6.56 -4.00
C PHE A 18 -12.66 -5.69 -3.29
N TYR A 19 -12.63 -4.37 -3.48
CA TYR A 19 -13.47 -3.45 -2.70
C TYR A 19 -14.49 -2.71 -3.58
N PRO A 20 -15.77 -3.14 -3.66
CA PRO A 20 -16.74 -2.61 -4.61
C PRO A 20 -17.18 -1.17 -4.33
N ARG A 21 -17.06 -0.69 -3.08
CA ARG A 21 -17.42 0.69 -2.68
C ARG A 21 -16.29 1.70 -2.90
N HIS A 22 -15.26 1.34 -3.67
CA HIS A 22 -14.05 2.14 -3.84
C HIS A 22 -14.29 3.57 -4.35
N THR A 23 -15.30 3.79 -5.19
CA THR A 23 -15.60 5.14 -5.74
C THR A 23 -16.11 6.08 -4.65
N HIS A 24 -17.05 5.62 -3.82
CA HIS A 24 -17.56 6.42 -2.70
C HIS A 24 -16.45 6.71 -1.69
N LEU A 25 -15.71 5.68 -1.30
CA LEU A 25 -14.61 5.81 -0.34
C LEU A 25 -13.52 6.77 -0.85
N PHE A 26 -13.22 6.75 -2.15
CA PHE A 26 -12.27 7.69 -2.74
C PHE A 26 -12.71 9.15 -2.54
N SER A 27 -13.96 9.48 -2.90
CA SER A 27 -14.51 10.84 -2.74
C SER A 27 -14.54 11.26 -1.28
N GLU A 28 -15.05 10.39 -0.41
CA GLU A 28 -15.15 10.66 1.03
C GLU A 28 -13.77 10.97 1.65
N LEU A 29 -12.75 10.15 1.38
CA LEU A 29 -11.41 10.37 1.91
C LEU A 29 -10.75 11.62 1.31
N LEU A 30 -10.96 11.90 0.03
CA LEU A 30 -10.39 13.08 -0.62
C LEU A 30 -10.91 14.38 0.00
N GLU A 31 -12.19 14.40 0.40
CA GLU A 31 -12.86 15.59 0.96
C GLU A 31 -12.68 15.73 2.48
N SER A 32 -12.64 14.62 3.23
CA SER A 32 -12.71 14.64 4.70
C SER A 32 -11.37 14.50 5.42
N VAL A 33 -10.34 13.95 4.77
CA VAL A 33 -9.03 13.73 5.41
C VAL A 33 -8.23 15.02 5.45
N GLU A 34 -7.71 15.36 6.63
CA GLU A 34 -6.66 16.36 6.76
C GLU A 34 -5.31 15.77 6.34
N TRP A 35 -4.80 16.24 5.20
CA TRP A 35 -3.60 15.69 4.58
C TRP A 35 -2.32 16.34 5.09
N ASP A 36 -1.36 15.52 5.50
CA ASP A 36 0.01 15.93 5.80
C ASP A 36 0.81 16.12 4.50
N GLU A 37 1.34 17.32 4.32
CA GLU A 37 2.08 17.75 3.12
C GLU A 37 3.60 17.84 3.33
N ARG A 38 4.13 17.38 4.48
CA ARG A 38 5.58 17.40 4.78
C ARG A 38 6.39 16.58 3.77
N ILE A 39 5.79 15.53 3.20
CA ILE A 39 6.39 14.75 2.11
C ILE A 39 6.08 15.44 0.78
N GLN A 40 7.10 16.02 0.13
CA GLN A 40 6.90 16.73 -1.15
C GLN A 40 6.39 15.82 -2.29
N ALA A 41 6.73 14.53 -2.26
CA ALA A 41 6.42 13.62 -3.36
C ALA A 41 4.94 13.18 -3.40
N ARG A 42 4.20 13.28 -2.28
CA ARG A 42 2.81 12.83 -2.11
C ARG A 42 2.30 13.27 -0.73
N LYS A 43 0.99 13.46 -0.57
CA LYS A 43 0.40 13.76 0.74
C LYS A 43 0.10 12.47 1.51
N THR A 44 0.06 12.55 2.83
CA THR A 44 -0.16 11.37 3.69
C THR A 44 -1.14 11.63 4.83
N ALA A 45 -1.76 10.58 5.34
CA ALA A 45 -2.50 10.59 6.60
C ALA A 45 -2.42 9.18 7.22
N SER A 46 -2.41 9.06 8.54
CA SER A 46 -2.29 7.77 9.24
C SER A 46 -3.43 7.61 10.23
N PHE A 47 -4.03 6.42 10.28
CA PHE A 47 -5.15 6.08 11.16
C PHE A 47 -4.91 4.74 11.87
N GLY A 48 -5.49 4.58 13.05
CA GLY A 48 -5.34 3.42 13.91
C GLY A 48 -4.05 3.45 14.73
N THR A 49 -3.47 2.28 14.97
CA THR A 49 -2.22 2.13 15.72
C THR A 49 -1.12 2.96 15.04
N PRO A 50 -0.40 3.83 15.78
CA PRO A 50 0.67 4.63 15.21
C PRO A 50 1.74 3.77 14.54
N TYR A 51 2.24 4.25 13.41
CA TYR A 51 3.33 3.63 12.68
C TYR A 51 4.24 4.73 12.15
N ASP A 52 5.46 4.82 12.69
CA ASP A 52 6.45 5.77 12.19
C ASP A 52 6.80 5.43 10.75
N TYR A 53 6.68 6.41 9.87
CA TYR A 53 6.91 6.21 8.44
C TYR A 53 7.77 7.33 7.87
N SER A 54 8.82 6.96 7.14
CA SER A 54 9.74 7.91 6.49
C SER A 54 10.32 8.96 7.46
N GLN A 55 10.68 8.55 8.68
CA GLN A 55 11.17 9.41 9.78
C GLN A 55 10.13 10.40 10.34
N LEU A 56 8.88 10.33 9.88
CA LEU A 56 7.76 11.05 10.47
C LEU A 56 7.08 10.17 11.52
N SER A 57 6.89 10.74 12.70
CA SER A 57 5.96 10.23 13.70
C SER A 57 4.57 10.75 13.36
N TYR A 58 3.59 9.86 13.45
CA TYR A 58 2.17 10.21 13.39
C TYR A 58 1.59 10.05 14.79
N ASP A 59 0.75 11.00 15.19
CA ASP A 59 0.02 10.90 16.45
C ASP A 59 -1.00 9.76 16.38
N VAL A 60 -1.48 9.32 17.55
CA VAL A 60 -2.60 8.38 17.62
C VAL A 60 -3.82 9.03 16.98
N ALA A 61 -4.39 8.36 15.98
CA ALA A 61 -5.63 8.75 15.33
C ALA A 61 -6.59 7.58 15.33
N GLU A 62 -7.86 7.83 15.61
CA GLU A 62 -8.88 6.78 15.55
C GLU A 62 -9.04 6.25 14.12
N MET A 63 -9.35 4.98 13.97
CA MET A 63 -9.68 4.42 12.67
C MET A 63 -11.02 5.01 12.19
N LEU A 64 -11.02 5.67 11.03
CA LEU A 64 -12.25 6.22 10.47
C LEU A 64 -13.28 5.11 10.21
N PRO A 65 -14.59 5.35 10.42
CA PRO A 65 -15.63 4.34 10.16
C PRO A 65 -15.58 3.76 8.75
N CYS A 66 -15.30 4.59 7.74
CA CYS A 66 -15.16 4.15 6.35
C CYS A 66 -13.91 3.27 6.09
N LEU A 67 -12.89 3.37 6.95
CA LEU A 67 -11.70 2.51 6.91
C LEU A 67 -11.93 1.19 7.67
N VAL A 68 -12.72 1.19 8.75
CA VAL A 68 -13.08 -0.05 9.49
C VAL A 68 -13.69 -1.09 8.55
N ASP A 69 -14.60 -0.67 7.68
CA ASP A 69 -15.26 -1.53 6.69
C ASP A 69 -14.26 -2.19 5.71
N VAL A 70 -13.23 -1.45 5.27
CA VAL A 70 -12.14 -2.01 4.44
C VAL A 70 -11.31 -3.02 5.23
N ALA A 71 -11.04 -2.74 6.52
CA ALA A 71 -10.29 -3.63 7.39
C ALA A 71 -11.04 -4.97 7.62
N GLU A 72 -12.37 -4.94 7.73
CA GLU A 72 -13.21 -6.13 7.82
C GLU A 72 -13.14 -6.97 6.53
N CYS A 73 -13.26 -6.35 5.36
CA CYS A 73 -13.08 -7.06 4.08
C CYS A 73 -11.66 -7.67 3.95
N LEU A 74 -10.63 -6.97 4.43
CA LEU A 74 -9.25 -7.48 4.44
C LEU A 74 -9.12 -8.70 5.36
N LYS A 75 -9.75 -8.65 6.54
CA LYS A 75 -9.76 -9.76 7.49
C LYS A 75 -10.41 -11.00 6.88
N GLU A 76 -11.56 -10.86 6.24
CA GLU A 76 -12.23 -11.97 5.55
C GLU A 76 -11.37 -12.55 4.42
N ARG A 77 -10.66 -11.68 3.67
CA ARG A 77 -9.90 -12.07 2.49
C ARG A 77 -8.54 -12.70 2.80
N LEU A 78 -7.89 -12.26 3.88
CA LEU A 78 -6.50 -12.59 4.21
C LEU A 78 -6.34 -13.29 5.56
N ASP A 79 -7.39 -13.40 6.37
CA ASP A 79 -7.35 -13.90 7.75
C ASP A 79 -6.36 -13.12 8.65
N ILE A 80 -6.24 -11.81 8.40
CA ILE A 80 -5.36 -10.89 9.14
C ILE A 80 -6.17 -9.70 9.65
N SER A 81 -6.03 -9.40 10.93
CA SER A 81 -6.63 -8.20 11.53
C SER A 81 -5.65 -7.03 11.42
N PHE A 82 -5.87 -6.14 10.45
CA PHE A 82 -5.08 -4.93 10.28
C PHE A 82 -5.57 -3.83 11.23
N ASN A 83 -4.65 -3.13 11.89
CA ASN A 83 -4.95 -2.09 12.89
C ASN A 83 -4.25 -0.75 12.61
N ASN A 84 -3.43 -0.66 11.56
CA ASN A 84 -2.86 0.58 11.05
C ASN A 84 -3.22 0.75 9.57
N CYS A 85 -3.54 1.98 9.17
CA CYS A 85 -3.72 2.37 7.78
C CYS A 85 -2.98 3.69 7.48
N LEU A 86 -1.97 3.63 6.61
CA LEU A 86 -1.31 4.81 6.06
C LEU A 86 -1.87 5.12 4.67
N LEU A 87 -2.49 6.28 4.53
CA LEU A 87 -2.96 6.83 3.28
C LEU A 87 -1.82 7.55 2.57
N ASN A 88 -1.69 7.32 1.27
CA ASN A 88 -0.82 8.08 0.39
C ASN A 88 -1.65 8.64 -0.78
N LEU A 89 -1.82 9.97 -0.83
CA LEU A 89 -2.49 10.66 -1.93
C LEU A 89 -1.45 11.09 -2.98
N TYR A 90 -1.58 10.49 -4.15
CA TYR A 90 -0.88 10.87 -5.37
C TYR A 90 -1.82 11.75 -6.18
N GLU A 91 -1.74 13.08 -6.02
CA GLU A 91 -2.65 14.04 -6.67
C GLU A 91 -2.54 13.99 -8.20
N THR A 92 -1.36 13.65 -8.72
CA THR A 92 -1.09 13.57 -10.15
C THR A 92 -0.10 12.44 -10.47
N GLY A 93 0.05 12.18 -11.76
CA GLY A 93 1.12 11.35 -12.30
C GLY A 93 2.54 11.81 -12.03
N LYS A 94 2.75 13.03 -11.49
CA LYS A 94 4.07 13.52 -11.08
C LYS A 94 4.46 13.02 -9.69
N ASN A 95 3.48 12.67 -8.85
CA ASN A 95 3.70 12.13 -7.51
C ASN A 95 4.25 10.70 -7.61
N THR A 96 5.25 10.40 -6.79
CA THR A 96 6.01 9.15 -6.87
C THR A 96 6.31 8.56 -5.50
N MET A 97 6.73 7.30 -5.54
CA MET A 97 7.47 6.67 -4.47
C MET A 97 8.60 5.85 -5.11
N GLY A 98 9.85 6.15 -4.72
CA GLY A 98 11.01 5.43 -5.23
C GLY A 98 11.02 3.97 -4.81
N PHE A 99 11.95 3.19 -5.38
CA PHE A 99 12.14 1.80 -4.96
C PHE A 99 12.44 1.73 -3.47
N HIS A 100 11.65 0.95 -2.75
CA HIS A 100 11.78 0.67 -1.32
C HIS A 100 11.20 -0.71 -1.01
N SER A 101 11.49 -1.22 0.17
CA SER A 101 10.74 -2.30 0.81
C SER A 101 10.04 -1.72 2.04
N ASP A 102 8.87 -2.23 2.40
CA ASP A 102 8.24 -1.86 3.66
C ASP A 102 9.07 -2.39 4.83
N ASP A 103 9.12 -1.62 5.91
CA ASP A 103 9.72 -2.07 7.17
C ASP A 103 8.80 -3.08 7.85
N ILE A 104 9.22 -4.34 7.88
CA ILE A 104 8.47 -5.45 8.46
C ILE A 104 8.81 -5.72 9.93
N SER A 105 9.79 -4.99 10.50
CA SER A 105 10.29 -5.26 11.86
C SER A 105 9.26 -5.00 12.97
N LYS A 106 8.29 -4.12 12.70
CA LYS A 106 7.21 -3.75 13.61
C LYS A 106 5.89 -4.50 13.34
N LEU A 107 5.86 -5.42 12.38
CA LEU A 107 4.64 -6.16 12.02
C LEU A 107 4.47 -7.41 12.89
N LEU A 108 3.22 -7.83 13.09
CA LEU A 108 2.91 -9.11 13.70
C LEU A 108 3.55 -10.26 12.89
N PRO A 109 4.15 -11.27 13.55
CA PRO A 109 4.74 -12.41 12.86
C PRO A 109 3.76 -13.11 11.92
N GLY A 110 4.22 -13.47 10.72
CA GLY A 110 3.40 -14.14 9.70
C GLY A 110 2.45 -13.22 8.92
N THR A 111 2.44 -11.92 9.22
CA THR A 111 1.67 -10.92 8.45
C THR A 111 2.54 -10.24 7.39
N GLY A 112 1.97 -9.26 6.69
CA GLY A 112 2.61 -8.49 5.65
C GLY A 112 1.90 -7.16 5.44
N VAL A 113 2.04 -6.59 4.25
CA VAL A 113 1.45 -5.30 3.88
C VAL A 113 0.36 -5.50 2.85
N ALA A 114 -0.85 -5.00 3.14
CA ALA A 114 -1.94 -4.94 2.17
C ALA A 114 -2.10 -3.51 1.63
N ILE A 115 -2.27 -3.37 0.32
CA ILE A 115 -2.53 -2.11 -0.36
C ILE A 115 -3.89 -2.20 -1.02
N VAL A 116 -4.81 -1.33 -0.62
CA VAL A 116 -6.08 -1.10 -1.34
C VAL A 116 -5.95 0.19 -2.14
N SER A 117 -6.19 0.12 -3.44
CA SER A 117 -6.02 1.26 -4.36
C SER A 117 -7.35 1.92 -4.68
N LEU A 118 -7.45 3.25 -4.54
CA LEU A 118 -8.65 4.03 -4.81
C LEU A 118 -8.36 5.13 -5.84
N GLY A 119 -9.41 5.62 -6.53
CA GLY A 119 -9.27 6.69 -7.52
C GLY A 119 -8.84 6.13 -8.87
N ASN A 120 -7.69 6.56 -9.38
CA ASN A 120 -7.19 6.13 -10.69
C ASN A 120 -6.11 5.06 -10.62
N GLU A 121 -6.01 4.28 -11.70
CA GLU A 121 -5.01 3.23 -11.81
C GLU A 121 -3.57 3.77 -11.87
N ARG A 122 -2.66 3.03 -11.23
CA ARG A 122 -1.22 3.26 -11.31
C ARG A 122 -0.49 1.94 -11.44
N THR A 123 0.62 1.96 -12.16
CA THR A 123 1.54 0.83 -12.21
C THR A 123 2.44 0.83 -10.98
N ILE A 124 2.51 -0.30 -10.29
CA ILE A 124 3.56 -0.60 -9.33
C ILE A 124 4.65 -1.43 -10.02
N THR A 125 5.89 -0.96 -9.94
CA THR A 125 7.06 -1.68 -10.45
C THR A 125 7.77 -2.37 -9.30
N PHE A 126 8.00 -3.66 -9.42
CA PHE A 126 8.89 -4.44 -8.58
C PHE A 126 10.27 -4.58 -9.22
N ARG A 127 11.31 -4.59 -8.39
CA ARG A 127 12.71 -4.86 -8.75
C ARG A 127 13.28 -5.84 -7.75
N SER A 128 13.88 -6.94 -8.22
CA SER A 128 14.57 -7.89 -7.33
C SER A 128 15.75 -7.21 -6.62
N THR A 129 16.13 -7.68 -5.44
CA THR A 129 17.23 -7.07 -4.65
C THR A 129 18.59 -7.17 -5.34
N ASP A 130 18.81 -8.17 -6.20
CA ASP A 130 19.97 -8.27 -7.09
C ASP A 130 19.91 -7.32 -8.31
N GLN A 131 18.78 -6.62 -8.49
CA GLN A 131 18.50 -5.67 -9.57
C GLN A 131 18.48 -6.26 -10.98
N LEU A 132 18.38 -7.58 -11.11
CA LEU A 132 18.38 -8.28 -12.40
C LEU A 132 16.97 -8.43 -12.99
N THR A 133 15.93 -8.36 -12.16
CA THR A 133 14.55 -8.63 -12.59
C THR A 133 13.64 -7.44 -12.27
N TYR A 134 12.80 -7.06 -13.24
CA TYR A 134 11.77 -6.04 -13.11
C TYR A 134 10.42 -6.61 -13.53
N VAL A 135 9.40 -6.40 -12.71
CA VAL A 135 8.03 -6.86 -12.97
C VAL A 135 7.06 -5.74 -12.66
N GLU A 136 6.03 -5.56 -13.47
CA GLU A 136 5.04 -4.50 -13.30
C GLU A 136 3.63 -5.06 -13.15
N PHE A 137 2.86 -4.46 -12.25
CA PHE A 137 1.45 -4.77 -12.06
C PHE A 137 0.63 -3.49 -12.09
N THR A 138 -0.52 -3.52 -12.75
CA THR A 138 -1.50 -2.43 -12.70
C THR A 138 -2.37 -2.57 -11.45
N LEU A 139 -2.45 -1.50 -10.66
CA LEU A 139 -3.34 -1.41 -9.51
C LEU A 139 -4.61 -0.67 -9.92
N LYS A 140 -5.71 -1.40 -10.12
CA LYS A 140 -6.99 -0.82 -10.52
C LYS A 140 -7.71 -0.17 -9.32
N PRO A 141 -8.69 0.70 -9.56
CA PRO A 141 -9.55 1.21 -8.50
C PRO A 141 -10.27 0.05 -7.80
N GLY A 142 -10.26 0.04 -6.48
CA GLY A 142 -10.79 -1.03 -5.63
C GLY A 142 -9.92 -2.28 -5.54
N SER A 143 -8.73 -2.32 -6.15
CA SER A 143 -7.88 -3.52 -6.12
C SER A 143 -7.15 -3.68 -4.78
N LEU A 144 -6.95 -4.93 -4.39
CA LEU A 144 -6.06 -5.35 -3.30
C LEU A 144 -4.75 -5.91 -3.86
N LEU A 145 -3.62 -5.44 -3.34
CA LEU A 145 -2.31 -6.06 -3.46
C LEU A 145 -1.80 -6.42 -2.07
N TYR A 146 -1.54 -7.68 -1.79
CA TYR A 146 -0.89 -8.13 -0.56
C TYR A 146 0.52 -8.64 -0.83
N MET A 147 1.46 -8.20 0.00
CA MET A 147 2.89 -8.51 -0.05
C MET A 147 3.32 -9.03 1.32
N ASP A 148 3.71 -10.30 1.38
CA ASP A 148 4.24 -10.91 2.59
C ASP A 148 5.70 -10.50 2.87
N ASN A 149 6.24 -10.95 4.00
CA ASN A 149 7.63 -10.68 4.38
C ASN A 149 8.66 -11.18 3.36
N ASN A 150 8.36 -12.24 2.62
CA ASN A 150 9.27 -12.75 1.59
C ASN A 150 9.37 -11.78 0.41
N VAL A 151 8.26 -11.14 0.03
CA VAL A 151 8.30 -10.05 -0.96
C VAL A 151 9.17 -8.90 -0.45
N GLN A 152 8.97 -8.43 0.77
CA GLN A 152 9.72 -7.29 1.32
C GLN A 152 11.23 -7.56 1.42
N ASN A 153 11.62 -8.82 1.69
CA ASN A 153 13.02 -9.24 1.79
C ASN A 153 13.74 -9.38 0.44
N ASN A 154 13.03 -9.74 -0.63
CA ASN A 154 13.64 -10.10 -1.91
C ASN A 154 13.30 -9.13 -3.05
N TRP A 155 12.35 -8.23 -2.83
CA TRP A 155 11.88 -7.28 -3.83
C TRP A 155 11.72 -5.88 -3.23
N MET A 156 12.12 -4.89 -4.02
CA MET A 156 11.77 -3.50 -3.81
C MET A 156 10.63 -3.12 -4.75
N HIS A 157 9.79 -2.18 -4.38
CA HIS A 157 8.69 -1.70 -5.20
C HIS A 157 8.62 -0.17 -5.29
N ALA A 158 8.06 0.34 -6.38
CA ALA A 158 8.00 1.76 -6.70
C ALA A 158 6.70 2.16 -7.41
N ILE A 159 6.26 3.39 -7.15
CA ILE A 159 5.26 4.09 -7.94
C ILE A 159 5.98 5.18 -8.74
N LYS A 160 6.25 4.91 -10.02
CA LYS A 160 6.98 5.81 -10.92
C LYS A 160 6.08 6.92 -11.47
N LYS A 161 6.69 7.96 -12.06
CA LYS A 161 5.94 8.99 -12.78
C LYS A 161 5.16 8.35 -13.93
N GLN A 162 3.91 8.78 -14.12
CA GLN A 162 3.04 8.28 -15.18
C GLN A 162 2.28 9.46 -15.78
N SER A 163 2.61 9.84 -17.01
CA SER A 163 2.00 11.00 -17.68
C SER A 163 0.47 10.91 -17.69
N SER A 164 -0.19 12.04 -17.45
CA SER A 164 -1.66 12.17 -17.45
C SER A 164 -2.42 11.35 -16.40
N ALA A 165 -1.73 10.66 -15.49
CA ALA A 165 -2.41 9.98 -14.39
C ALA A 165 -3.09 10.98 -13.45
N GLN A 166 -4.33 10.65 -13.12
CA GLN A 166 -5.24 11.40 -12.25
C GLN A 166 -5.06 10.97 -10.78
N PRO A 167 -5.73 11.62 -9.83
CA PRO A 167 -5.55 11.32 -8.41
C PRO A 167 -5.75 9.85 -8.04
N ARG A 168 -4.87 9.34 -7.16
CA ARG A 168 -4.96 7.99 -6.57
C ARG A 168 -4.71 8.08 -5.08
N ILE A 169 -5.49 7.36 -4.29
CA ILE A 169 -5.19 7.11 -2.87
C ILE A 169 -4.74 5.65 -2.72
N SER A 170 -3.59 5.46 -2.06
CA SER A 170 -3.13 4.15 -1.59
C SER A 170 -3.48 4.01 -0.13
N LEU A 171 -4.28 2.99 0.23
CA LEU A 171 -4.50 2.61 1.62
C LEU A 171 -3.50 1.49 1.95
N THR A 172 -2.47 1.79 2.73
CA THR A 172 -1.44 0.81 3.10
C THR A 172 -1.68 0.31 4.51
N TRP A 173 -2.06 -0.96 4.63
CA TRP A 173 -2.51 -1.61 5.85
C TRP A 173 -1.43 -2.47 6.48
N ARG A 174 -1.32 -2.37 7.81
CA ARG A 174 -0.36 -3.13 8.63
C ARG A 174 -1.05 -3.70 9.87
N ALA A 175 -0.58 -4.86 10.29
CA ALA A 175 -0.99 -5.48 11.54
C ALA A 175 0.18 -5.34 12.54
N ILE A 176 0.00 -4.51 13.55
CA ILE A 176 1.02 -4.09 14.52
C ILE A 176 0.70 -4.75 15.88
N PRO A 177 1.72 -5.21 16.65
CA PRO A 177 1.56 -5.74 18.01
C PRO A 177 0.84 -4.81 18.98
#